data_AF-A0A925WBV1-F1
#
_entry.id   AF-A0A925WBV1-F1
#
_cell.length_a   1.000
_cell.length_b   1.000
_cell.length_c   1.000
_cell.angle_alpha   90.00
_cell.angle_beta   90.00
_cell.angle_gamma   90.00
#
_symmetry.space_group_name_H-M   'P 1'
#
loop_
_entity.id
_entity.type
_entity.pdbx_description
1 polymer ?
#
loop_
_entity_poly.entity_id
_entity_poly.type
_entity_poly.pdbx_seq_one_letter_code
_entity_poly.pdbx_strand_id
1 'polypeptide(L)'
;MSVVGRVWHAASALVVLVALVIQIPITAANETGVFDTPAARVANLFTFFTILTNILVGITAAVLAAAPERRSTLLSVLRLDAVLGIAVTGVVFHTVLADLYELQGAEAFADLLFHTASPILAVLGWVLFGPRGMIDRRIVLLSMAYPLLWLVFTLVRGAVIDWYPYPFVDVTRLGYGQVALNCVVVTALFLVLAAAALGLDRVLPDRRTSARRDPVPGSAA
;
A
#
# COMPACT_ATOMS: atom_id res chain seq x y z
N MET A 1 -6.19 2.37 -21.00
CA MET A 1 -6.40 3.36 -19.91
C MET A 1 -6.34 4.76 -20.52
N SER A 2 -7.09 5.75 -20.00
CA SER A 2 -7.03 7.12 -20.54
C SER A 2 -5.71 7.81 -20.18
N VAL A 3 -5.37 8.90 -20.90
CA VAL A 3 -4.19 9.73 -20.60
C VAL A 3 -4.26 10.26 -19.15
N VAL A 4 -5.42 10.73 -18.71
CA VAL A 4 -5.65 11.19 -17.33
C VAL A 4 -5.33 10.10 -16.31
N GLY A 5 -5.79 8.86 -16.54
CA GLY A 5 -5.49 7.75 -15.62
C GLY A 5 -4.00 7.42 -15.57
N ARG A 6 -3.30 7.48 -16.71
CA ARG A 6 -1.84 7.29 -16.74
C ARG A 6 -1.09 8.38 -15.98
N VAL A 7 -1.49 9.65 -16.16
CA VAL A 7 -0.90 10.78 -15.43
C VAL A 7 -1.17 10.66 -13.92
N TRP A 8 -2.37 10.25 -13.53
CA TRP A 8 -2.70 10.01 -12.12
C TRP A 8 -1.79 8.96 -11.48
N HIS A 9 -1.59 7.82 -12.14
CA HIS A 9 -0.70 6.78 -11.63
C HIS A 9 0.77 7.20 -11.65
N ALA A 10 1.21 7.99 -12.64
CA ALA A 10 2.56 8.57 -12.64
C ALA A 10 2.76 9.52 -11.45
N ALA A 11 1.77 10.37 -11.15
CA ALA A 11 1.79 11.26 -9.99
C ALA A 11 1.79 10.47 -8.68
N SER A 12 1.01 9.39 -8.59
CA SER A 12 0.99 8.50 -7.42
C SER A 12 2.38 7.87 -7.17
N ALA A 13 3.04 7.39 -8.23
CA ALA A 13 4.39 6.85 -8.15
C ALA A 13 5.42 7.91 -7.76
N LEU A 14 5.28 9.15 -8.27
CA LEU A 14 6.15 10.26 -7.92
C LEU A 14 6.00 10.65 -6.44
N VAL A 15 4.78 10.69 -5.91
CA VAL A 15 4.53 10.96 -4.48
C VAL A 15 5.27 9.97 -3.58
N VAL A 16 5.19 8.67 -3.89
CA VAL A 16 5.93 7.63 -3.15
C VAL A 16 7.43 7.85 -3.26
N LEU A 17 7.94 8.14 -4.46
CA LEU A 17 9.37 8.36 -4.69
C LEU A 17 9.88 9.56 -3.88
N VAL A 18 9.16 10.67 -3.91
CA VAL A 18 9.50 11.88 -3.14
C VAL A 18 9.50 11.58 -1.64
N ALA A 19 8.50 10.87 -1.14
CA ALA A 19 8.44 10.47 0.26
C ALA A 19 9.66 9.63 0.68
N LEU A 20 10.08 8.67 -0.14
CA LEU A 20 11.28 7.84 0.11
C LEU A 20 12.57 8.66 0.06
N VAL A 21 12.70 9.56 -0.93
CA VAL A 21 13.88 10.44 -1.07
C VAL A 21 14.05 11.36 0.13
N ILE A 22 12.95 11.79 0.75
CA ILE A 22 12.98 12.60 1.97
C ILE A 22 13.27 11.72 3.20
N GLN A 23 12.58 10.59 3.34
CA GLN A 23 12.62 9.78 4.56
C GLN A 23 13.94 9.04 4.78
N ILE A 24 14.58 8.54 3.72
CA ILE A 24 15.82 7.76 3.82
C ILE A 24 16.96 8.56 4.49
N PRO A 25 17.32 9.77 4.01
CA PRO A 25 18.40 10.54 4.62
C PRO A 25 18.06 10.99 6.06
N ILE A 26 16.79 11.35 6.32
CA ILE A 26 16.31 11.65 7.67
C ILE A 26 16.54 10.46 8.60
N THR A 27 16.13 9.26 8.17
CA THR A 27 16.28 8.03 8.96
C THR A 27 17.76 7.68 9.17
N ALA A 28 18.60 7.89 8.17
CA ALA A 28 20.04 7.66 8.28
C ALA A 28 20.69 8.58 9.32
N ALA A 29 20.27 9.85 9.36
CA ALA A 29 20.79 10.87 10.25
C ALA A 29 20.18 10.87 11.66
N ASN A 30 19.03 10.20 11.87
CA ASN A 30 18.39 10.14 13.17
C ASN A 30 19.15 9.23 14.14
N GLU A 31 19.92 9.79 15.06
CA GLU A 31 20.74 9.02 16.01
C GLU A 31 19.95 8.48 17.22
N THR A 32 18.63 8.69 17.25
CA THR A 32 17.77 8.17 18.32
C THR A 32 17.33 6.73 18.06
N GLY A 33 17.11 5.97 19.13
CA GLY A 33 16.60 4.59 19.07
C GLY A 33 17.67 3.52 19.31
N VAL A 34 17.37 2.29 18.91
CA VAL A 34 18.17 1.08 19.21
C VAL A 34 19.16 0.67 18.12
N PHE A 35 19.22 1.40 16.99
CA PHE A 35 20.10 1.06 15.87
C PHE A 35 21.25 2.07 15.73
N ASP A 36 22.47 1.60 16.00
CA ASP A 36 23.64 2.47 16.16
C ASP A 36 24.19 3.04 14.85
N THR A 37 24.01 2.34 13.72
CA THR A 37 24.57 2.75 12.44
C THR A 37 23.51 3.32 11.48
N PRO A 38 23.87 4.29 10.61
CA PRO A 38 22.96 4.78 9.57
C PRO A 38 22.41 3.65 8.68
N ALA A 39 23.25 2.68 8.34
CA ALA A 39 22.86 1.52 7.54
C ALA A 39 21.83 0.65 8.27
N ALA A 40 22.00 0.40 9.58
CA ALA A 40 21.04 -0.37 10.36
C ALA A 40 19.69 0.36 10.49
N ARG A 41 19.69 1.69 10.68
CA ARG A 41 18.47 2.51 10.74
C ARG A 41 17.70 2.47 9.42
N VAL A 42 18.40 2.65 8.30
CA VAL A 42 17.79 2.57 6.96
C VAL A 42 17.32 1.15 6.67
N ALA A 43 18.08 0.11 7.02
CA ALA A 43 17.62 -1.26 6.87
C ALA A 43 16.34 -1.53 7.68
N ASN A 44 16.26 -0.98 8.89
CA ASN A 44 15.08 -1.09 9.74
C ASN A 44 13.86 -0.37 9.16
N LEU A 45 14.04 0.75 8.44
CA LEU A 45 12.96 1.46 7.73
C LEU A 45 12.20 0.53 6.78
N PHE A 46 12.92 -0.33 6.05
CA PHE A 46 12.31 -1.28 5.11
C PHE A 46 11.64 -2.49 5.78
N THR A 47 11.60 -2.54 7.12
CA THR A 47 10.81 -3.55 7.85
C THR A 47 9.39 -3.08 8.14
N PHE A 48 9.10 -1.78 7.97
CA PHE A 48 7.76 -1.22 8.20
C PHE A 48 6.81 -1.60 7.05
N PHE A 49 5.61 -2.08 7.42
CA PHE A 49 4.55 -2.41 6.47
C PHE A 49 4.20 -1.19 5.59
N THR A 50 4.15 0.00 6.19
CA THR A 50 3.93 1.29 5.52
C THR A 50 4.90 1.48 4.35
N ILE A 51 6.20 1.28 4.59
CA ILE A 51 7.25 1.55 3.61
C ILE A 51 7.21 0.51 2.48
N LEU A 52 7.11 -0.77 2.83
CA LEU A 52 6.98 -1.85 1.85
C LEU A 52 5.74 -1.67 0.97
N THR A 53 4.61 -1.30 1.57
CA THR A 53 3.35 -1.07 0.86
C THR A 53 3.45 0.15 -0.05
N ASN A 54 4.04 1.25 0.41
CA ASN A 54 4.23 2.43 -0.42
C ASN A 54 5.14 2.14 -1.62
N ILE A 55 6.23 1.39 -1.43
CA ILE A 55 7.08 0.92 -2.54
C ILE A 55 6.25 0.11 -3.55
N LEU A 56 5.40 -0.80 -3.06
CA LEU A 56 4.54 -1.61 -3.90
C LEU A 56 3.51 -0.76 -4.67
N VAL A 57 2.92 0.26 -4.03
CA VAL A 57 2.10 1.29 -4.69
C VAL A 57 2.88 2.01 -5.78
N GLY A 58 4.10 2.48 -5.48
CA GLY A 58 4.94 3.19 -6.44
C GLY A 58 5.26 2.34 -7.67
N ILE A 59 5.67 1.09 -7.47
CA ILE A 59 5.98 0.14 -8.54
C ILE A 59 4.73 -0.15 -9.39
N THR A 60 3.62 -0.52 -8.75
CA THR A 60 2.40 -0.89 -9.48
C THR A 60 1.79 0.30 -10.22
N ALA A 61 1.83 1.51 -9.64
CA ALA A 61 1.41 2.73 -10.28
C ALA A 61 2.32 3.11 -11.48
N ALA A 62 3.65 2.98 -11.34
CA ALA A 62 4.57 3.20 -12.45
C ALA A 62 4.33 2.24 -13.61
N VAL A 63 4.07 0.94 -13.32
CA VAL A 63 3.71 -0.05 -14.34
C VAL A 63 2.42 0.33 -15.05
N LEU A 64 1.40 0.84 -14.34
CA LEU A 64 0.14 1.29 -14.96
C LEU A 64 0.31 2.55 -15.81
N ALA A 65 1.18 3.47 -15.38
CA ALA A 65 1.50 4.66 -16.15
C ALA A 65 2.25 4.33 -17.46
N ALA A 66 3.17 3.37 -17.42
CA ALA A 66 4.00 3.00 -18.57
C ALA A 66 3.32 1.98 -19.50
N ALA A 67 2.68 0.96 -18.93
CA ALA A 67 2.14 -0.19 -19.66
C ALA A 67 0.75 -0.61 -19.12
N PRO A 68 -0.30 0.23 -19.27
CA PRO A 68 -1.63 0.00 -18.69
C PRO A 68 -2.36 -1.25 -19.22
N GLU A 69 -1.88 -1.81 -20.33
CA GLU A 69 -2.42 -3.04 -20.93
C GLU A 69 -1.78 -4.31 -20.36
N ARG A 70 -0.67 -4.19 -19.63
CA ARG A 70 0.05 -5.34 -19.07
C ARG A 70 -0.79 -6.02 -17.99
N ARG A 71 -1.04 -7.32 -18.17
CA ARG A 71 -1.82 -8.15 -17.24
C ARG A 71 -1.06 -9.44 -16.96
N SER A 72 -1.05 -9.85 -15.69
CA SER A 72 -0.63 -11.17 -15.25
C SER A 72 -1.22 -11.46 -13.88
N THR A 73 -1.25 -12.72 -13.46
CA THR A 73 -1.67 -13.11 -12.12
C THR A 73 -0.83 -12.39 -11.07
N LEU A 74 0.49 -12.36 -11.23
CA LEU A 74 1.40 -11.68 -10.31
C LEU A 74 1.09 -10.18 -10.22
N LEU A 75 0.92 -9.48 -11.35
CA LEU A 75 0.60 -8.05 -11.32
C LEU A 75 -0.78 -7.78 -10.68
N SER A 76 -1.73 -8.70 -10.84
CA SER A 76 -3.05 -8.57 -10.21
C SER A 76 -2.95 -8.72 -8.69
N VAL A 77 -2.17 -9.70 -8.22
CA VAL A 77 -1.88 -9.90 -6.78
C VAL A 77 -1.14 -8.69 -6.21
N LEU A 78 0.00 -8.31 -6.78
CA LEU A 78 0.82 -7.19 -6.29
C LEU A 78 0.05 -5.88 -6.26
N ARG A 79 -0.85 -5.67 -7.22
CA ARG A 79 -1.70 -4.49 -7.24
C ARG A 79 -2.77 -4.54 -6.16
N LEU A 80 -3.43 -5.68 -5.99
CA LEU A 80 -4.42 -5.83 -4.93
C LEU A 80 -3.75 -5.64 -3.56
N ASP A 81 -2.56 -6.22 -3.36
CA ASP A 81 -1.73 -6.02 -2.17
C ASP A 81 -1.41 -4.54 -1.94
N ALA A 82 -1.02 -3.81 -2.99
CA ALA A 82 -0.77 -2.37 -2.91
C ALA A 82 -2.02 -1.61 -2.44
N VAL A 83 -3.17 -1.83 -3.07
CA VAL A 83 -4.41 -1.09 -2.77
C VAL A 83 -4.95 -1.43 -1.38
N LEU A 84 -4.97 -2.71 -1.01
CA LEU A 84 -5.46 -3.13 0.30
C LEU A 84 -4.49 -2.74 1.41
N GLY A 85 -3.19 -2.99 1.23
CA GLY A 85 -2.17 -2.61 2.18
C GLY A 85 -2.14 -1.11 2.43
N ILE A 86 -2.27 -0.29 1.37
CA ILE A 86 -2.18 1.17 1.54
C ILE A 86 -3.46 1.75 2.15
N ALA A 87 -4.61 1.14 1.90
CA ALA A 87 -5.86 1.47 2.59
C ALA A 87 -5.76 1.13 4.08
N VAL A 88 -5.25 -0.06 4.45
CA VAL A 88 -4.98 -0.43 5.84
C VAL A 88 -3.99 0.54 6.48
N THR A 89 -2.92 0.90 5.77
CA THR A 89 -1.90 1.85 6.23
C THR A 89 -2.52 3.19 6.60
N GLY A 90 -3.32 3.79 5.71
CA GLY A 90 -3.98 5.07 5.98
C GLY A 90 -4.99 4.98 7.14
N VAL A 91 -5.79 3.92 7.19
CA VAL A 91 -6.79 3.73 8.27
C VAL A 91 -6.10 3.55 9.62
N VAL A 92 -5.16 2.61 9.73
CA VAL A 92 -4.46 2.32 11.00
C VAL A 92 -3.66 3.54 11.45
N PHE A 93 -3.00 4.25 10.52
CA PHE A 93 -2.29 5.46 10.88
C PHE A 93 -3.22 6.51 11.52
N HIS A 94 -4.27 6.91 10.81
CA HIS A 94 -5.16 7.98 11.27
C HIS A 94 -6.04 7.61 12.48
N THR A 95 -6.15 6.32 12.82
CA THR A 95 -6.98 5.86 13.95
C THR A 95 -6.17 5.37 15.16
N VAL A 96 -4.91 4.97 14.96
CA VAL A 96 -4.09 4.33 16.00
C VAL A 96 -2.74 5.02 16.20
N LEU A 97 -2.13 5.59 15.15
CA LEU A 97 -0.72 6.01 15.19
C LEU A 97 -0.48 7.51 15.09
N ALA A 98 -1.40 8.28 14.48
CA ALA A 98 -1.17 9.69 14.14
C ALA A 98 -0.81 10.57 15.35
N ASP A 99 -1.41 10.29 16.51
CA ASP A 99 -1.22 11.07 17.73
C ASP A 99 -0.04 10.58 18.59
N LEU A 100 0.75 9.61 18.12
CA LEU A 100 1.87 9.05 18.90
C LEU A 100 3.15 9.88 18.82
N TYR A 101 3.32 10.68 17.77
CA TYR A 101 4.55 11.42 17.52
C TYR A 101 4.24 12.81 16.98
N GLU A 102 4.84 13.84 17.56
CA GLU A 102 4.80 15.20 17.04
C GLU A 102 5.94 15.40 16.02
N LEU A 103 5.62 15.19 14.74
CA LEU A 103 6.57 15.39 13.64
C LEU A 103 6.58 16.85 13.18
N GLN A 104 7.74 17.32 12.72
CA GLN A 104 7.90 18.68 12.18
C GLN A 104 8.70 18.69 10.88
N GLY A 105 8.57 19.78 10.13
CA GLY A 105 9.38 20.04 8.93
C GLY A 105 9.30 18.92 7.88
N ALA A 106 10.46 18.43 7.44
CA ALA A 106 10.55 17.42 6.40
C ALA A 106 10.02 16.04 6.84
N GLU A 107 10.10 15.70 8.13
CA GLU A 107 9.56 14.44 8.68
C GLU A 107 8.04 14.43 8.59
N ALA A 108 7.39 15.50 9.03
CA ALA A 108 5.93 15.65 8.94
C ALA A 108 5.45 15.61 7.48
N PHE A 109 6.23 16.16 6.55
CA PHE A 109 5.89 16.12 5.14
C PHE A 109 6.03 14.70 4.55
N ALA A 110 7.10 13.97 4.87
CA ALA A 110 7.24 12.57 4.45
C ALA A 110 6.11 11.70 5.02
N ASP A 111 5.77 11.92 6.29
CA ASP A 111 4.67 11.24 6.98
C ASP A 111 3.32 11.48 6.28
N LEU A 112 2.98 12.74 5.98
CA LEU A 112 1.80 13.11 5.19
C LEU A 112 1.75 12.36 3.85
N LEU A 113 2.88 12.28 3.15
CA LEU A 113 2.93 11.61 1.85
C LEU A 113 2.69 10.10 1.98
N PHE A 114 3.30 9.44 2.98
CA PHE A 114 3.18 7.99 3.17
C PHE A 114 1.83 7.55 3.74
N HIS A 115 1.26 8.33 4.65
CA HIS A 115 0.10 7.93 5.44
C HIS A 115 -1.21 8.59 5.02
N THR A 116 -1.16 9.64 4.19
CA THR A 116 -2.37 10.33 3.72
C THR A 116 -2.40 10.45 2.20
N ALA A 117 -1.41 11.11 1.59
CA ALA A 117 -1.47 11.41 0.15
C ALA A 117 -1.41 10.15 -0.71
N SER A 118 -0.45 9.26 -0.46
CA SER A 118 -0.30 7.99 -1.19
C SER A 118 -1.53 7.07 -1.03
N PRO A 119 -2.05 6.82 0.19
CA PRO A 119 -3.32 6.09 0.36
C PRO A 119 -4.49 6.67 -0.45
N ILE A 120 -4.72 7.98 -0.36
CA ILE A 120 -5.82 8.63 -1.09
C ILE A 120 -5.63 8.47 -2.59
N LEU A 121 -4.44 8.79 -3.11
CA LEU A 121 -4.15 8.71 -4.54
C LEU A 121 -4.25 7.28 -5.07
N ALA A 122 -3.75 6.28 -4.34
CA ALA A 122 -3.78 4.89 -4.75
C ALA A 122 -5.21 4.33 -4.77
N VAL A 123 -5.98 4.56 -3.70
CA VAL A 123 -7.37 4.08 -3.60
C VAL A 123 -8.26 4.77 -4.63
N LEU A 124 -8.23 6.11 -4.70
CA LEU A 124 -8.99 6.85 -5.71
C LEU A 124 -8.54 6.50 -7.13
N GLY A 125 -7.24 6.33 -7.35
CA GLY A 125 -6.71 5.91 -8.64
C GLY A 125 -7.26 4.57 -9.08
N TRP A 126 -7.31 3.60 -8.18
CA TRP A 126 -7.94 2.30 -8.43
C TRP A 126 -9.46 2.43 -8.66
N VAL A 127 -10.18 3.19 -7.84
CA VAL A 127 -11.64 3.40 -7.98
C VAL A 127 -12.01 4.16 -9.25
N LEU A 128 -11.20 5.13 -9.69
CA LEU A 128 -11.55 6.00 -10.82
C LEU A 128 -11.04 5.48 -12.17
N PHE A 129 -9.87 4.83 -12.20
CA PHE A 129 -9.18 4.49 -13.46
C PHE A 129 -8.97 2.99 -13.69
N GLY A 130 -9.14 2.13 -12.68
CA GLY A 130 -8.91 0.68 -12.82
C GLY A 130 -7.46 0.37 -13.21
N PRO A 131 -7.15 -0.66 -14.02
CA PRO A 131 -7.99 -1.67 -14.66
C PRO A 131 -8.98 -2.44 -13.80
N ARG A 132 -10.00 -2.96 -14.49
CA ARG A 132 -11.11 -3.77 -13.96
C ARG A 132 -10.99 -5.23 -14.35
N GLY A 133 -11.75 -6.08 -13.67
CA GLY A 133 -11.87 -7.51 -13.99
C GLY A 133 -10.56 -8.26 -13.73
N MET A 134 -9.77 -7.76 -12.79
CA MET A 134 -8.49 -8.35 -12.40
C MET A 134 -8.57 -9.08 -11.05
N ILE A 135 -9.68 -8.94 -10.33
CA ILE A 135 -9.84 -9.53 -9.00
C ILE A 135 -10.79 -10.72 -9.09
N ASP A 136 -10.26 -11.91 -8.86
CA ASP A 136 -11.02 -13.12 -8.60
C ASP A 136 -10.68 -13.69 -7.21
N ARG A 137 -11.33 -14.80 -6.82
CA ARG A 137 -11.08 -15.45 -5.53
C ARG A 137 -9.63 -15.93 -5.38
N ARG A 138 -9.00 -16.37 -6.47
CA ARG A 138 -7.61 -16.84 -6.45
C ARG A 138 -6.67 -15.66 -6.18
N ILE A 139 -6.89 -14.51 -6.82
CA ILE A 139 -6.10 -13.30 -6.58
C ILE A 139 -6.23 -12.85 -5.12
N VAL A 140 -7.45 -12.81 -4.58
CA VAL A 140 -7.69 -12.48 -3.16
C VAL A 140 -6.93 -13.42 -2.22
N LEU A 141 -6.99 -14.74 -2.47
CA LEU A 141 -6.29 -15.73 -1.65
C LEU A 141 -4.76 -15.58 -1.73
N LEU A 142 -4.22 -15.35 -2.92
CA LEU A 142 -2.79 -15.12 -3.11
C LEU A 142 -2.33 -13.82 -2.43
N SER A 143 -3.18 -12.80 -2.45
CA SER A 143 -2.92 -11.51 -1.79
C SER A 143 -2.85 -11.60 -0.26
N MET A 144 -3.42 -12.64 0.36
CA MET A 144 -3.23 -12.88 1.80
C MET A 144 -1.77 -13.15 2.17
N ALA A 145 -0.97 -13.66 1.22
CA ALA A 145 0.42 -13.99 1.50
C ALA A 145 1.22 -12.75 1.94
N TYR A 146 0.97 -11.59 1.35
CA TYR A 146 1.72 -10.38 1.63
C TYR A 146 1.65 -9.93 3.11
N PRO A 147 0.47 -9.63 3.70
CA PRO A 147 0.38 -9.23 5.10
C PRO A 147 0.77 -10.36 6.06
N LEU A 148 0.49 -11.63 5.73
CA LEU A 148 0.85 -12.76 6.57
C LEU A 148 2.36 -12.98 6.65
N LEU A 149 3.06 -12.92 5.51
CA LEU A 149 4.52 -13.04 5.47
C LEU A 149 5.18 -11.88 6.21
N TRP A 150 4.68 -10.66 6.03
CA TRP A 150 5.16 -9.51 6.80
C TRP A 150 4.95 -9.71 8.31
N LEU A 151 3.76 -10.14 8.74
CA LEU A 151 3.47 -10.36 10.15
C LEU A 151 4.38 -11.44 10.76
N VAL A 152 4.55 -12.58 10.09
CA VAL A 152 5.44 -13.65 10.54
C VAL A 152 6.87 -13.15 10.65
N PHE A 153 7.37 -12.45 9.63
CA PHE A 153 8.69 -11.84 9.65
C PHE A 153 8.85 -10.88 10.84
N THR A 154 7.90 -9.98 11.06
CA THR A 154 7.93 -9.00 12.14
C THR A 154 7.93 -9.65 13.52
N LEU A 155 7.10 -10.68 13.73
CA LEU A 155 7.04 -11.38 15.02
C LEU A 155 8.30 -12.18 15.31
N VAL A 156 8.83 -12.91 14.31
CA VAL A 156 10.07 -13.68 14.44
C VAL A 156 11.26 -12.76 14.65
N ARG A 157 11.43 -11.73 13.80
CA ARG A 157 12.52 -10.76 13.95
C ARG A 157 12.44 -10.08 15.30
N GLY A 158 11.26 -9.59 15.69
CA GLY A 158 11.09 -8.88 16.96
C GLY A 158 11.42 -9.74 18.17
N ALA A 159 11.15 -11.06 18.14
CA ALA A 159 11.54 -11.97 19.21
C ALA A 159 13.05 -12.25 19.27
N VAL A 160 13.79 -11.99 18.17
CA VAL A 160 15.24 -12.17 18.10
C VAL A 160 15.99 -10.92 18.55
N ILE A 161 15.46 -9.73 18.26
CA ILE A 161 16.15 -8.45 18.50
C ILE A 161 15.45 -7.54 19.54
N ASP A 162 14.39 -8.04 20.18
CA ASP A 162 13.56 -7.31 21.15
C ASP A 162 13.06 -5.94 20.65
N TRP A 163 12.72 -5.86 19.37
CA TRP A 163 12.24 -4.62 18.76
C TRP A 163 11.19 -4.86 17.68
N TYR A 164 10.12 -4.06 17.74
CA TYR A 164 8.96 -4.16 16.86
C TYR A 164 8.69 -2.83 16.16
N PRO A 165 8.24 -2.84 14.88
CA PRO A 165 8.02 -1.63 14.10
C PRO A 165 6.78 -0.84 14.54
N TYR A 166 5.85 -1.47 15.25
CA TYR A 166 4.64 -0.79 15.73
C TYR A 166 4.27 -1.21 17.15
N PRO A 167 3.75 -0.30 17.98
CA PRO A 167 3.36 -0.62 19.36
C PRO A 167 2.26 -1.67 19.43
N PHE A 168 1.36 -1.74 18.45
CA PHE A 168 0.25 -2.71 18.44
C PHE A 168 0.69 -4.15 18.12
N VAL A 169 1.93 -4.38 17.66
CA VAL A 169 2.52 -5.72 17.49
C VAL A 169 3.67 -6.00 18.46
N ASP A 170 3.92 -5.08 19.39
CA ASP A 170 5.01 -5.21 20.36
C ASP A 170 4.63 -6.18 21.49
N VAL A 171 5.14 -7.41 21.38
CA VAL A 171 4.85 -8.47 22.38
C VAL A 171 5.53 -8.19 23.71
N THR A 172 6.61 -7.41 23.73
CA THR A 172 7.33 -7.09 24.98
C THR A 172 6.50 -6.16 25.86
N ARG A 173 5.67 -5.32 25.24
CA ARG A 173 4.77 -4.38 25.93
C ARG A 173 3.38 -4.93 26.18
N LEU A 174 2.84 -5.71 25.23
CA LEU A 174 1.43 -6.12 25.24
C LEU A 174 1.22 -7.60 25.59
N GLY A 175 2.28 -8.42 25.51
CA GLY A 175 2.17 -9.88 25.57
C GLY A 175 1.52 -10.49 24.32
N TYR A 176 1.69 -11.80 24.14
CA TYR A 176 1.20 -12.51 22.95
C TYR A 176 -0.33 -12.49 22.80
N GLY A 177 -1.08 -12.49 23.91
CA GLY A 177 -2.55 -12.51 23.87
C GLY A 177 -3.13 -11.25 23.23
N GLN A 178 -2.70 -10.07 23.67
CA GLN A 178 -3.17 -8.80 23.11
C GLN A 178 -2.65 -8.59 21.68
N VAL A 179 -1.40 -8.96 21.39
CA VAL A 179 -0.87 -8.89 20.01
C VAL A 179 -1.67 -9.78 19.06
N ALA A 180 -2.05 -10.99 19.48
CA ALA A 180 -2.91 -11.87 18.69
C ALA A 180 -4.28 -11.23 18.41
N LEU A 181 -4.90 -10.61 19.41
CA LEU A 181 -6.16 -9.87 19.24
C LEU A 181 -6.02 -8.71 18.24
N ASN A 182 -4.95 -7.93 18.35
CA ASN A 182 -4.66 -6.83 17.42
C ASN A 182 -4.50 -7.35 15.98
N CYS A 183 -3.79 -8.47 15.79
CA CYS A 183 -3.63 -9.10 14.48
C CYS A 183 -4.97 -9.57 13.90
N VAL A 184 -5.88 -10.09 14.73
CA VAL A 184 -7.24 -10.47 14.29
C VAL A 184 -8.04 -9.25 13.83
N VAL A 185 -7.99 -8.13 14.56
CA VAL A 185 -8.68 -6.88 14.18
C VAL A 185 -8.17 -6.34 12.85
N VAL A 186 -6.84 -6.26 12.67
CA VAL A 186 -6.25 -5.79 11.40
C VAL A 186 -6.56 -6.75 10.25
N THR A 187 -6.56 -8.06 10.52
CA THR A 187 -6.94 -9.07 9.52
C THR A 187 -8.42 -8.92 9.12
N ALA A 188 -9.32 -8.68 10.07
CA ALA A 188 -10.73 -8.42 9.79
C ALA A 188 -10.91 -7.17 8.91
N LEU A 189 -10.21 -6.08 9.22
CA LEU A 189 -10.17 -4.88 8.37
C LEU A 189 -9.71 -5.21 6.95
N PHE A 190 -8.60 -5.95 6.81
CA PHE A 190 -8.09 -6.37 5.51
C PHE A 190 -9.15 -7.17 4.72
N LEU A 191 -9.80 -8.14 5.36
CA LEU A 191 -10.81 -8.99 4.72
C LEU A 191 -12.04 -8.19 4.28
N VAL A 192 -12.48 -7.21 5.08
CA VAL A 192 -13.56 -6.29 4.71
C VAL A 192 -13.18 -5.47 3.48
N LEU A 193 -11.97 -4.91 3.45
CA LEU A 193 -11.46 -4.15 2.30
C LEU A 193 -11.31 -5.04 1.06
N ALA A 194 -10.84 -6.27 1.21
CA ALA A 194 -10.72 -7.24 0.12
C ALA A 194 -12.08 -7.61 -0.47
N ALA A 195 -13.08 -7.85 0.39
CA ALA A 195 -14.46 -8.11 -0.03
C ALA A 195 -15.07 -6.90 -0.75
N ALA A 196 -14.86 -5.69 -0.23
CA ALA A 196 -15.29 -4.45 -0.88
C ALA A 196 -14.62 -4.25 -2.24
N ALA A 197 -13.30 -4.47 -2.33
CA ALA A 197 -12.55 -4.36 -3.57
C ALA A 197 -13.04 -5.37 -4.62
N LEU A 198 -13.30 -6.61 -4.22
CA LEU A 198 -13.85 -7.66 -5.08
C LEU A 198 -15.27 -7.32 -5.55
N GLY A 199 -16.11 -6.73 -4.68
CA GLY A 199 -17.46 -6.27 -5.05
C GLY A 199 -17.41 -5.12 -6.07
N LEU A 200 -16.59 -4.11 -5.79
CA LEU A 200 -16.41 -2.94 -6.65
C LEU A 200 -15.81 -3.30 -8.02
N ASP A 201 -14.85 -4.23 -8.09
CA ASP A 201 -14.25 -4.66 -9.37
C ASP A 201 -15.26 -5.30 -10.33
N ARG A 202 -16.32 -5.93 -9.78
CA ARG A 202 -17.40 -6.54 -10.58
C ARG A 202 -18.44 -5.54 -11.05
N VAL A 203 -18.70 -4.48 -10.27
CA VAL A 203 -19.76 -3.51 -10.55
C VAL A 203 -19.24 -2.34 -11.39
N LEU A 204 -17.98 -1.94 -11.19
CA LEU A 204 -17.42 -0.79 -11.90
C LEU A 204 -17.18 -1.14 -13.38
N PRO A 205 -17.70 -0.33 -14.33
CA PRO A 205 -17.60 -0.62 -15.75
C PRO A 205 -16.15 -0.54 -16.24
N ASP A 206 -15.75 -1.49 -17.11
CA ASP A 206 -14.50 -1.37 -17.85
C ASP A 206 -14.66 -0.30 -18.93
N ARG A 207 -14.14 0.91 -18.67
CA ARG A 207 -14.22 2.05 -19.58
C ARG A 207 -13.58 1.79 -20.96
N ARG A 208 -12.85 0.68 -21.15
CA ARG A 208 -12.38 0.22 -22.47
C ARG A 208 -13.50 -0.31 -23.35
N THR A 209 -14.49 -0.99 -22.76
CA THR A 209 -15.63 -1.55 -23.51
C THR A 209 -16.59 -0.46 -23.98
N SER A 210 -16.67 0.66 -23.26
CA SER A 210 -17.48 1.82 -23.63
C SER A 210 -16.94 2.54 -24.87
N ALA A 211 -15.62 2.75 -24.96
CA ALA A 211 -14.99 3.44 -26.10
C ALA A 211 -14.92 2.62 -27.40
N ARG A 212 -15.17 1.31 -27.34
CA ARG A 212 -15.13 0.40 -28.51
C ARG A 212 -16.53 0.14 -29.10
N ARG A 213 -17.59 0.70 -28.49
CA ARG A 213 -18.99 0.50 -28.89
C ARG A 213 -19.57 1.65 -29.72
N ASP A 214 -18.81 2.71 -30.00
CA ASP A 214 -19.27 3.73 -30.94
C ASP A 214 -19.29 3.11 -32.35
N PRO A 215 -20.48 2.96 -32.98
CA PRO A 215 -20.55 2.54 -34.37
C PRO A 215 -19.88 3.62 -35.20
N VAL A 216 -19.00 3.24 -36.13
CA VAL A 216 -18.54 4.16 -37.18
C VAL A 216 -19.79 4.63 -37.94
N PRO A 217 -20.17 5.92 -37.90
CA PRO A 217 -21.25 6.40 -38.74
C PRO A 217 -20.72 6.42 -40.18
N GLY A 218 -21.20 5.50 -41.01
CA GLY A 218 -21.03 5.60 -42.47
C GLY A 218 -20.30 4.47 -43.19
N SER A 219 -20.73 3.21 -43.03
CA SER A 219 -20.44 2.17 -44.04
C SER A 219 -21.71 1.59 -44.67
N ALA A 220 -22.67 2.46 -44.99
CA ALA A 220 -23.80 2.12 -45.84
C ALA A 220 -23.91 3.18 -46.95
N ALA A 221 -23.20 2.92 -48.05
CA ALA A 221 -23.54 3.24 -49.45
C ALA A 221 -22.32 2.95 -50.33
#